data_AF-A0A8T6WXA8-F1
#
_entry.id   AF-A0A8T6WXA8-F1
#
_cell.length_a   1.000
_cell.length_b   1.000
_cell.length_c   1.000
_cell.angle_alpha   90.00
_cell.angle_beta   90.00
_cell.angle_gamma   90.00
#
_symmetry.space_group_name_H-M   'P 1'
#
loop_
_entity.id
_entity.type
_entity.pdbx_description
1 polymer ?
#
loop_
_entity_poly.entity_id
_entity_poly.type
_entity_poly.pdbx_seq_one_letter_code
_entity_poly.pdbx_strand_id
1 'polypeptide(L)'
;MGNDRFTDMDGDSDMELAVSVSTGASVYFLDDDLSYNASVTGIGSGTHKPMAAGDIDGDGVAELVVGDASGNAPAFWVMEYNSSSGQYEVVYTHVPPAQVPVYCIEIADVDGDGSAEILRGQQNHECVVSSWDGTNIVDEHTFFLAYNPYMVRAVDWDGDGEVEIISVDRTTTARVRVYSWTGSAFAAEYTSVDMGEPLYGFAMADMDGDGGLEMVVSMENYYASYQGVMYMLTSTGPDQYSIYWRGGFAGRYVYLYDAADWDGDGLMELAVGSYDFQTFPRGTFAVTYEWDPDTTTLVEDWVSHELPYGYSGRARFLDLDGDGDLELVVPNEGGILYAFSPDDRDWIMSSGDMG
;
A
#
# COMPACT_ATOMS: atom_id res chain seq x y z
N MET A 1 -11.35 5.72 2.48
CA MET A 1 -10.60 5.18 1.32
C MET A 1 -9.50 4.29 1.84
N GLY A 2 -8.84 3.44 1.04
CA GLY A 2 -7.88 2.51 1.67
C GLY A 2 -6.91 1.73 0.80
N ASN A 3 -7.08 1.72 -0.52
CA ASN A 3 -6.09 1.19 -1.44
C ASN A 3 -6.14 2.04 -2.69
N ASP A 4 -4.98 2.35 -3.22
CA ASP A 4 -4.71 3.29 -4.29
C ASP A 4 -3.44 2.82 -4.98
N ARG A 5 -3.49 2.80 -6.31
CA ARG A 5 -2.44 2.30 -7.20
C ARG A 5 -2.30 3.28 -8.35
N PHE A 6 -1.05 3.59 -8.65
CA PHE A 6 -0.63 4.51 -9.70
C PHE A 6 0.19 3.72 -10.70
N THR A 7 -0.34 3.56 -11.90
CA THR A 7 0.31 2.86 -13.02
C THR A 7 -0.38 3.27 -14.31
N ASP A 8 0.29 3.10 -15.43
CA ASP A 8 -0.28 3.21 -16.76
C ASP A 8 -1.27 2.04 -16.98
N MET A 9 -2.55 2.29 -16.70
CA MET A 9 -3.64 1.31 -16.78
C MET A 9 -4.35 1.35 -18.13
N ASP A 10 -4.14 2.38 -18.94
CA ASP A 10 -4.75 2.51 -20.26
C ASP A 10 -3.78 2.36 -21.45
N GLY A 11 -2.48 2.28 -21.14
CA GLY A 11 -1.38 2.01 -22.07
C GLY A 11 -0.91 3.23 -22.85
N ASP A 12 -1.26 4.44 -22.42
CA ASP A 12 -0.91 5.68 -23.11
C ASP A 12 0.38 6.36 -22.61
N SER A 13 1.03 5.76 -21.61
CA SER A 13 2.24 6.24 -20.93
C SER A 13 2.07 7.43 -19.99
N ASP A 14 0.84 7.90 -19.81
CA ASP A 14 0.46 8.70 -18.66
C ASP A 14 0.02 7.72 -17.54
N MET A 15 0.02 8.18 -16.29
CA MET A 15 -0.21 7.29 -15.14
C MET A 15 -1.56 7.58 -14.52
N GLU A 16 -2.37 6.56 -14.28
CA GLU A 16 -3.69 6.73 -13.67
C GLU A 16 -3.70 6.34 -12.20
N LEU A 17 -4.51 7.05 -11.42
CA LEU A 17 -4.76 6.74 -10.03
C LEU A 17 -6.13 6.06 -9.85
N ALA A 18 -6.12 4.80 -9.43
CA ALA A 18 -7.34 4.08 -9.05
C ALA A 18 -7.68 4.28 -7.58
N VAL A 19 -8.89 4.76 -7.28
CA VAL A 19 -9.35 5.05 -5.91
C VAL A 19 -10.67 4.36 -5.58
N SER A 20 -10.74 3.81 -4.37
CA SER A 20 -11.99 3.29 -3.81
C SER A 20 -12.48 4.09 -2.60
N VAL A 21 -13.76 4.46 -2.63
CA VAL A 21 -14.44 5.11 -1.50
C VAL A 21 -15.15 4.08 -0.62
N SER A 22 -15.17 4.33 0.68
CA SER A 22 -15.67 3.39 1.70
C SER A 22 -17.19 3.24 1.73
N THR A 23 -17.94 4.21 1.20
CA THR A 23 -19.41 4.25 1.23
C THR A 23 -20.05 3.85 -0.10
N GLY A 24 -19.26 3.66 -1.15
CA GLY A 24 -19.73 3.36 -2.50
C GLY A 24 -19.38 1.95 -2.98
N ALA A 25 -20.03 1.52 -4.06
CA ALA A 25 -19.70 0.30 -4.81
C ALA A 25 -18.92 0.65 -6.09
N SER A 26 -18.07 1.68 -6.00
CA SER A 26 -17.43 2.27 -7.17
C SER A 26 -15.92 2.32 -6.99
N VAL A 27 -15.22 2.18 -8.10
CA VAL A 27 -13.80 2.47 -8.27
C VAL A 27 -13.71 3.63 -9.24
N TYR A 28 -12.92 4.64 -8.89
CA TYR A 28 -12.72 5.87 -9.65
C TYR A 28 -11.32 5.83 -10.23
N PHE A 29 -11.18 6.28 -11.47
CA PHE A 29 -9.92 6.42 -12.16
C PHE A 29 -9.73 7.91 -12.42
N LEU A 30 -8.59 8.42 -11.98
CA LEU A 30 -8.20 9.81 -12.14
C LEU A 30 -6.94 9.83 -12.99
N ASP A 31 -6.83 10.85 -13.82
CA ASP A 31 -5.61 11.13 -14.56
C ASP A 31 -4.55 11.70 -13.62
N ASP A 32 -3.35 11.88 -14.15
CA ASP A 32 -2.18 12.47 -13.51
C ASP A 32 -2.53 13.83 -12.86
N ASP A 33 -3.37 14.66 -13.49
CA ASP A 33 -3.85 15.93 -12.96
C ASP A 33 -4.99 15.82 -11.90
N LEU A 34 -5.22 14.65 -11.32
CA LEU A 34 -6.33 14.29 -10.42
C LEU A 34 -7.71 14.67 -10.98
N SER A 35 -7.83 14.89 -12.29
CA SER A 35 -9.13 15.07 -12.92
C SER A 35 -9.83 13.72 -13.03
N TYR A 36 -11.15 13.76 -12.93
CA TYR A 36 -11.95 12.56 -13.01
C TYR A 36 -12.04 12.09 -14.46
N ASN A 37 -11.44 10.92 -14.74
CA ASN A 37 -11.50 10.26 -16.04
C ASN A 37 -12.73 9.35 -16.11
N ALA A 38 -12.81 8.34 -15.23
CA ALA A 38 -13.83 7.30 -15.29
C ALA A 38 -14.21 6.71 -13.93
N SER A 39 -15.30 5.94 -13.90
CA SER A 39 -15.59 5.05 -12.77
C SER A 39 -16.31 3.78 -13.20
N VAL A 40 -16.01 2.71 -12.48
CA VAL A 40 -16.69 1.41 -12.59
C VAL A 40 -17.56 1.23 -11.36
N THR A 41 -18.84 0.90 -11.56
CA THR A 41 -19.81 0.73 -10.47
C THR A 41 -20.20 -0.73 -10.27
N GLY A 42 -20.75 -1.08 -9.11
CA GLY A 42 -21.11 -2.46 -8.76
C GLY A 42 -19.95 -3.30 -8.21
N ILE A 43 -18.87 -2.65 -7.78
CA ILE A 43 -17.64 -3.27 -7.30
C ILE A 43 -17.63 -3.26 -5.77
N GLY A 44 -18.03 -4.40 -5.20
CA GLY A 44 -18.12 -4.61 -3.75
C GLY A 44 -19.14 -3.71 -3.07
N SER A 45 -19.73 -4.17 -1.96
CA SER A 45 -20.57 -3.31 -1.11
C SER A 45 -19.90 -2.98 0.23
N GLY A 46 -18.64 -3.38 0.39
CA GLY A 46 -17.87 -3.25 1.62
C GLY A 46 -17.15 -1.91 1.77
N THR A 47 -16.86 -1.56 3.03
CA THR A 47 -16.11 -0.36 3.41
C THR A 47 -14.60 -0.46 3.16
N HIS A 48 -14.10 -1.65 2.87
CA HIS A 48 -12.69 -1.91 2.57
C HIS A 48 -12.58 -2.73 1.29
N LYS A 49 -11.89 -2.17 0.29
CA LYS A 49 -11.64 -2.79 -1.02
C LYS A 49 -10.13 -2.80 -1.24
N PRO A 50 -9.42 -3.91 -0.93
CA PRO A 50 -8.02 -4.06 -1.33
C PRO A 50 -7.86 -3.92 -2.84
N MET A 51 -6.80 -3.25 -3.28
CA MET A 51 -6.52 -3.06 -4.70
C MET A 51 -5.03 -3.21 -5.00
N ALA A 52 -4.73 -3.82 -6.14
CA ALA A 52 -3.42 -3.86 -6.76
C ALA A 52 -3.56 -3.67 -8.27
N ALA A 53 -2.57 -3.04 -8.89
CA ALA A 53 -2.50 -2.90 -10.34
C ALA A 53 -1.14 -3.42 -10.84
N GLY A 54 -1.14 -4.04 -12.01
CA GLY A 54 0.05 -4.59 -12.68
C GLY A 54 -0.35 -5.42 -13.90
N ASP A 55 0.59 -5.63 -14.82
CA ASP A 55 0.42 -6.48 -15.99
C ASP A 55 0.44 -7.96 -15.55
N ILE A 56 -0.74 -8.52 -15.28
CA ILE A 56 -0.88 -9.86 -14.71
C ILE A 56 -0.92 -10.90 -15.82
N ASP A 57 -1.46 -10.58 -16.99
CA ASP A 57 -1.56 -11.53 -18.12
C ASP A 57 -0.41 -11.44 -19.13
N GLY A 58 0.49 -10.47 -18.98
CA GLY A 58 1.72 -10.31 -19.75
C GLY A 58 1.52 -9.67 -21.12
N ASP A 59 0.43 -8.93 -21.33
CA ASP A 59 0.13 -8.26 -22.60
C ASP A 59 0.77 -6.87 -22.73
N GLY A 60 1.33 -6.35 -21.64
CA GLY A 60 2.01 -5.06 -21.55
C GLY A 60 1.15 -3.89 -21.09
N VAL A 61 -0.11 -4.12 -20.74
CA VAL A 61 -1.01 -3.15 -20.08
C VAL A 61 -1.27 -3.62 -18.64
N ALA A 62 -1.47 -2.69 -17.71
CA ALA A 62 -1.74 -3.08 -16.33
C ALA A 62 -3.24 -3.32 -16.08
N GLU A 63 -3.56 -4.41 -15.38
CA GLU A 63 -4.91 -4.66 -14.86
C GLU A 63 -5.06 -4.22 -13.42
N LEU A 64 -6.27 -3.77 -13.06
CA LEU A 64 -6.63 -3.48 -11.68
C LEU A 64 -7.40 -4.65 -11.06
N VAL A 65 -6.85 -5.24 -10.00
CA VAL A 65 -7.54 -6.24 -9.17
C VAL A 65 -8.12 -5.57 -7.94
N VAL A 66 -9.43 -5.77 -7.72
CA VAL A 66 -10.16 -5.16 -6.61
C VAL A 66 -10.84 -6.25 -5.78
N GLY A 67 -10.51 -6.36 -4.50
CA GLY A 67 -11.07 -7.35 -3.59
C GLY A 67 -12.24 -6.85 -2.75
N ASP A 68 -12.95 -7.78 -2.11
CA ASP A 68 -14.04 -7.50 -1.18
C ASP A 68 -13.74 -8.03 0.24
N ALA A 69 -13.51 -7.10 1.18
CA ALA A 69 -13.31 -7.43 2.59
C ALA A 69 -14.62 -7.68 3.35
N SER A 70 -15.79 -7.55 2.72
CA SER A 70 -17.09 -7.75 3.37
C SER A 70 -17.50 -9.22 3.50
N GLY A 71 -16.83 -10.13 2.79
CA GLY A 71 -17.17 -11.56 2.75
C GLY A 71 -18.43 -11.87 1.95
N ASN A 72 -18.89 -10.94 1.11
CA ASN A 72 -19.91 -11.20 0.11
C ASN A 72 -19.26 -11.73 -1.17
N ALA A 73 -20.07 -12.38 -2.01
CA ALA A 73 -19.67 -12.69 -3.37
C ALA A 73 -19.96 -11.49 -4.27
N PRO A 74 -19.13 -11.21 -5.28
CA PRO A 74 -17.80 -11.76 -5.60
C PRO A 74 -16.70 -11.46 -4.56
N ALA A 75 -15.66 -12.30 -4.50
CA ALA A 75 -14.52 -12.07 -3.61
C ALA A 75 -13.53 -11.04 -4.15
N PHE A 76 -13.38 -10.96 -5.48
CA PHE A 76 -12.66 -9.90 -6.17
C PHE A 76 -13.07 -9.80 -7.66
N TRP A 77 -12.66 -8.71 -8.29
CA TRP A 77 -12.83 -8.39 -9.70
C TRP A 77 -11.47 -8.07 -10.32
N VAL A 78 -11.33 -8.32 -11.62
CA VAL A 78 -10.23 -7.80 -12.45
C VAL A 78 -10.83 -6.84 -13.45
N MET A 79 -10.21 -5.67 -13.60
CA MET A 79 -10.60 -4.63 -14.53
C MET A 79 -9.45 -4.31 -15.47
N GLU A 80 -9.80 -3.98 -16.70
CA GLU A 80 -8.88 -3.64 -17.79
C GLU A 80 -9.44 -2.41 -18.52
N TYR A 81 -8.56 -1.61 -19.10
CA TYR A 81 -8.97 -0.53 -19.99
C TYR A 81 -9.25 -1.05 -21.41
N ASN A 82 -10.48 -0.84 -21.89
CA ASN A 82 -10.85 -1.20 -23.24
C ASN A 82 -10.70 0.00 -24.18
N SER A 83 -9.60 0.05 -24.93
CA SER A 83 -9.32 1.12 -25.91
C SER A 83 -10.38 1.29 -27.02
N SER A 84 -11.19 0.26 -27.28
CA SER A 84 -12.29 0.36 -28.26
C SER A 84 -13.52 1.07 -27.72
N SER A 85 -13.81 0.94 -26.42
CA SER A 85 -14.89 1.66 -25.74
C SER A 85 -14.42 2.95 -25.06
N GLY A 86 -13.12 3.08 -24.81
CA GLY A 86 -12.49 4.16 -24.05
C GLY A 86 -12.91 4.13 -22.58
N GLN A 87 -13.11 2.94 -22.01
CA GLN A 87 -13.65 2.76 -20.66
C GLN A 87 -12.95 1.60 -19.95
N TYR A 88 -12.85 1.72 -18.62
CA TYR A 88 -12.50 0.61 -17.74
C TYR A 88 -13.68 -0.37 -17.62
N GLU A 89 -13.41 -1.65 -17.80
CA GLU A 89 -14.41 -2.71 -17.82
C GLU A 89 -14.04 -3.86 -16.87
N VAL A 90 -15.03 -4.47 -16.23
CA VAL A 90 -14.81 -5.71 -15.46
C VAL A 90 -14.66 -6.87 -16.44
N VAL A 91 -13.44 -7.40 -16.55
CA VAL A 91 -13.11 -8.52 -17.45
C VAL A 91 -13.19 -9.87 -16.75
N TYR A 92 -13.01 -9.90 -15.42
CA TYR A 92 -13.17 -11.11 -14.62
C TYR A 92 -13.86 -10.85 -13.29
N THR A 93 -14.63 -11.83 -12.82
CA THR A 93 -15.33 -11.78 -11.52
C THR A 93 -15.15 -13.11 -10.79
N HIS A 94 -14.43 -13.08 -9.67
CA HIS A 94 -14.15 -14.28 -8.90
C HIS A 94 -15.26 -14.61 -7.90
N VAL A 95 -15.90 -15.77 -8.07
CA VAL A 95 -16.92 -16.27 -7.13
C VAL A 95 -16.45 -17.61 -6.57
N PRO A 96 -15.78 -17.63 -5.41
CA PRO A 96 -15.25 -18.86 -4.85
C PRO A 96 -16.37 -19.75 -4.28
N PRO A 97 -16.15 -21.08 -4.17
CA PRO A 97 -17.13 -21.99 -3.56
C PRO A 97 -17.47 -21.66 -2.10
N ALA A 98 -16.49 -21.12 -1.36
CA ALA A 98 -16.64 -20.61 -0.01
C ALA A 98 -16.30 -19.12 0.00
N GLN A 99 -17.15 -18.31 0.61
CA GLN A 99 -16.93 -16.87 0.70
C GLN A 99 -15.94 -16.59 1.82
N VAL A 100 -14.75 -16.11 1.45
CA VAL A 100 -13.71 -15.68 2.38
C VAL A 100 -13.36 -14.24 2.04
N PRO A 101 -13.49 -13.29 3.00
CA PRO A 101 -13.09 -11.91 2.77
C PRO A 101 -11.63 -11.80 2.34
N VAL A 102 -11.39 -10.97 1.32
CA VAL A 102 -10.04 -10.58 0.89
C VAL A 102 -9.69 -9.27 1.59
N TYR A 103 -8.61 -9.26 2.37
CA TYR A 103 -8.20 -8.11 3.17
C TYR A 103 -7.05 -7.32 2.56
N CYS A 104 -6.22 -7.95 1.74
CA CYS A 104 -5.17 -7.28 0.98
C CYS A 104 -4.92 -8.00 -0.33
N ILE A 105 -4.46 -7.25 -1.33
CA ILE A 105 -4.06 -7.74 -2.64
C ILE A 105 -2.71 -7.10 -2.98
N GLU A 106 -1.81 -7.89 -3.56
CA GLU A 106 -0.54 -7.48 -4.16
C GLU A 106 -0.38 -8.20 -5.51
N ILE A 107 0.38 -7.62 -6.44
CA ILE A 107 0.73 -8.22 -7.73
C ILE A 107 2.25 -8.20 -7.85
N ALA A 108 2.85 -9.36 -8.06
CA ALA A 108 4.29 -9.53 -8.28
C ALA A 108 4.59 -10.95 -8.76
N ASP A 109 5.71 -11.11 -9.49
CA ASP A 109 6.34 -12.41 -9.74
C ASP A 109 6.97 -12.91 -8.43
N VAL A 110 6.26 -13.76 -7.69
CA VAL A 110 6.68 -14.21 -6.35
C VAL A 110 7.28 -15.60 -6.34
N ASP A 111 7.22 -16.32 -7.46
CA ASP A 111 7.82 -17.64 -7.60
C ASP A 111 9.01 -17.69 -8.59
N GLY A 112 9.30 -16.54 -9.23
CA GLY A 112 10.46 -16.31 -10.08
C GLY A 112 10.33 -16.90 -11.48
N ASP A 113 9.12 -17.17 -11.96
CA ASP A 113 8.88 -17.78 -13.26
C ASP A 113 8.81 -16.77 -14.43
N GLY A 114 8.77 -15.48 -14.11
CA GLY A 114 8.72 -14.36 -15.06
C GLY A 114 7.32 -13.88 -15.40
N SER A 115 6.27 -14.44 -14.79
CA SER A 115 4.90 -13.92 -14.81
C SER A 115 4.54 -13.33 -13.45
N ALA A 116 3.57 -12.43 -13.41
CA ALA A 116 3.13 -11.83 -12.14
C ALA A 116 1.91 -12.58 -11.59
N GLU A 117 1.90 -12.83 -10.28
CA GLU A 117 0.78 -13.46 -9.60
C GLU A 117 -0.04 -12.45 -8.79
N ILE A 118 -1.31 -12.78 -8.62
CA ILE A 118 -2.21 -12.10 -7.68
C ILE A 118 -2.06 -12.76 -6.30
N LEU A 119 -1.53 -12.02 -5.34
CA LEU A 119 -1.47 -12.42 -3.93
C LEU A 119 -2.72 -11.94 -3.21
N ARG A 120 -3.45 -12.84 -2.57
CA ARG A 120 -4.69 -12.52 -1.84
C ARG A 120 -4.55 -12.93 -0.39
N GLY A 121 -4.42 -11.95 0.49
CA GLY A 121 -4.47 -12.18 1.94
C GLY A 121 -5.91 -12.25 2.43
N GLN A 122 -6.28 -13.35 3.08
CA GLN A 122 -7.67 -13.67 3.40
C GLN A 122 -7.94 -13.77 4.91
N GLN A 123 -9.20 -13.58 5.30
CA GLN A 123 -9.65 -13.65 6.71
C GLN A 123 -9.36 -14.99 7.41
N ASN A 124 -9.20 -16.08 6.68
CA ASN A 124 -8.90 -17.40 7.24
C ASN A 124 -7.40 -17.63 7.49
N HIS A 125 -6.58 -16.56 7.44
CA HIS A 125 -5.13 -16.58 7.51
C HIS A 125 -4.43 -17.17 6.28
N GLU A 126 -5.16 -17.49 5.21
CA GLU A 126 -4.53 -17.96 3.97
C GLU A 126 -4.02 -16.75 3.18
N CYS A 127 -2.81 -16.90 2.63
CA CYS A 127 -2.38 -16.16 1.46
C CYS A 127 -2.48 -17.10 0.28
N VAL A 128 -3.28 -16.72 -0.73
CA VAL A 128 -3.43 -17.48 -1.97
C VAL A 128 -2.74 -16.73 -3.09
N VAL A 129 -1.85 -17.44 -3.78
CA VAL A 129 -1.10 -16.97 -4.94
C VAL A 129 -1.76 -17.55 -6.18
N SER A 130 -2.15 -16.67 -7.10
CA SER A 130 -2.94 -17.05 -8.26
C SER A 130 -2.42 -16.41 -9.53
N SER A 131 -2.26 -17.19 -10.60
CA SER A 131 -2.03 -16.66 -11.95
C SER A 131 -3.35 -16.37 -12.66
N TRP A 132 -3.30 -15.45 -13.63
CA TRP A 132 -4.42 -15.12 -14.51
C TRP A 132 -3.93 -14.99 -15.95
N ASP A 133 -4.59 -15.69 -16.89
CA ASP A 133 -4.20 -15.73 -18.31
C ASP A 133 -5.00 -14.77 -19.22
N GLY A 134 -5.56 -13.71 -18.63
CA GLY A 134 -6.52 -12.82 -19.30
C GLY A 134 -7.96 -13.37 -19.30
N THR A 135 -8.17 -14.66 -18.98
CA THR A 135 -9.51 -15.29 -19.02
C THR A 135 -9.84 -16.10 -17.77
N ASN A 136 -8.90 -16.87 -17.25
CA ASN A 136 -9.07 -17.83 -16.17
C ASN A 136 -8.04 -17.58 -15.08
N ILE A 137 -8.48 -17.80 -13.84
CA ILE A 137 -7.63 -17.76 -12.67
C ILE A 137 -7.31 -19.19 -12.23
N VAL A 138 -6.05 -19.43 -11.90
CA VAL A 138 -5.56 -20.66 -11.29
C VAL A 138 -4.95 -20.31 -9.94
N ASP A 139 -5.42 -20.96 -8.88
CA ASP A 139 -4.76 -20.87 -7.56
C ASP A 139 -3.59 -21.85 -7.55
N GLU A 140 -2.38 -21.32 -7.68
CA GLU A 140 -1.16 -22.12 -7.82
C GLU A 140 -0.65 -22.59 -6.46
N HIS A 141 -0.62 -21.65 -5.52
CA HIS A 141 -0.12 -21.88 -4.18
C HIS A 141 -1.03 -21.30 -3.11
N THR A 142 -1.02 -21.94 -1.95
CA THR A 142 -1.71 -21.44 -0.77
C THR A 142 -0.87 -21.79 0.45
N PHE A 143 -0.66 -20.81 1.30
CA PHE A 143 0.05 -20.97 2.56
C PHE A 143 -0.61 -20.19 3.68
N PHE A 144 -0.29 -20.55 4.91
CA PHE A 144 -0.85 -19.91 6.09
C PHE A 144 0.08 -18.81 6.57
N LEU A 145 -0.47 -17.60 6.64
CA LEU A 145 0.04 -16.53 7.46
C LEU A 145 -0.28 -16.83 8.93
N ALA A 146 0.47 -16.23 9.85
CA ALA A 146 0.22 -16.50 11.27
C ALA A 146 -1.08 -15.86 11.79
N TYR A 147 -1.52 -14.77 11.16
CA TYR A 147 -2.70 -14.00 11.53
C TYR A 147 -3.38 -13.40 10.30
N ASN A 148 -4.56 -12.80 10.48
CA ASN A 148 -5.29 -12.10 9.42
C ASN A 148 -4.41 -11.02 8.79
N PRO A 149 -4.10 -11.10 7.49
CA PRO A 149 -3.30 -10.08 6.83
C PRO A 149 -4.17 -8.86 6.56
N TYR A 150 -3.83 -7.75 7.19
CA TYR A 150 -4.34 -6.45 6.75
C TYR A 150 -3.51 -5.87 5.60
N MET A 151 -2.34 -6.45 5.36
CA MET A 151 -1.39 -6.04 4.33
C MET A 151 -0.40 -7.16 4.10
N VAL A 152 -0.05 -7.33 2.83
CA VAL A 152 1.12 -8.08 2.36
C VAL A 152 1.87 -7.18 1.38
N ARG A 153 3.17 -7.40 1.25
CA ARG A 153 4.01 -6.83 0.19
C ARG A 153 4.85 -7.94 -0.41
N ALA A 154 5.18 -7.80 -1.68
CA ALA A 154 6.08 -8.68 -2.40
C ALA A 154 7.25 -7.83 -2.91
N VAL A 155 8.46 -8.12 -2.44
CA VAL A 155 9.69 -7.40 -2.85
C VAL A 155 10.92 -8.26 -2.54
N ASP A 156 11.96 -8.15 -3.37
CA ASP A 156 13.31 -8.63 -3.06
C ASP A 156 13.90 -7.74 -1.95
N TRP A 157 13.71 -8.13 -0.70
CA TRP A 157 14.11 -7.35 0.47
C TRP A 157 15.58 -7.57 0.81
N ASP A 158 16.09 -8.78 0.62
CA ASP A 158 17.48 -9.09 0.98
C ASP A 158 18.49 -8.90 -0.15
N GLY A 159 18.03 -8.59 -1.36
CA GLY A 159 18.83 -8.25 -2.53
C GLY A 159 19.43 -9.47 -3.22
N ASP A 160 18.88 -10.66 -3.03
CA ASP A 160 19.37 -11.90 -3.63
C ASP A 160 18.78 -12.19 -5.03
N GLY A 161 17.78 -11.40 -5.44
CA GLY A 161 17.10 -11.48 -6.73
C GLY A 161 15.86 -12.38 -6.75
N GLU A 162 15.51 -13.01 -5.62
CA GLU A 162 14.21 -13.65 -5.40
C GLU A 162 13.26 -12.67 -4.66
N VAL A 163 11.95 -12.88 -4.78
CA VAL A 163 10.96 -11.98 -4.18
C VAL A 163 10.41 -12.60 -2.89
N GLU A 164 10.46 -11.84 -1.80
CA GLU A 164 9.86 -12.23 -0.54
C GLU A 164 8.45 -11.68 -0.37
N ILE A 165 7.60 -12.46 0.28
CA ILE A 165 6.29 -12.01 0.76
C ILE A 165 6.42 -11.57 2.22
N ILE A 166 6.15 -10.31 2.49
CA ILE A 166 6.23 -9.69 3.81
C ILE A 166 4.81 -9.47 4.36
N SER A 167 4.61 -9.81 5.63
CA SER A 167 3.37 -9.52 6.35
C SER A 167 3.63 -9.01 7.76
N VAL A 168 2.64 -8.30 8.32
CA VAL A 168 2.69 -7.76 9.67
C VAL A 168 1.51 -8.22 10.52
N ASP A 169 1.80 -8.66 11.74
CA ASP A 169 0.80 -9.12 12.67
C ASP A 169 0.09 -7.93 13.34
N ARG A 170 -1.25 -7.90 13.35
CA ARG A 170 -2.01 -6.89 14.09
C ARG A 170 -2.49 -7.41 15.45
N THR A 171 -1.53 -7.78 16.32
CA THR A 171 -1.81 -8.41 17.62
C THR A 171 -1.01 -7.75 18.75
N THR A 172 -1.34 -8.02 20.02
CA THR A 172 -0.55 -7.52 21.18
C THR A 172 0.81 -8.21 21.34
N THR A 173 1.14 -9.16 20.47
CA THR A 173 2.45 -9.81 20.40
C THR A 173 2.94 -9.80 18.95
N ALA A 174 2.83 -8.63 18.30
CA ALA A 174 3.02 -8.51 16.86
C ALA A 174 4.45 -8.69 16.41
N ARG A 175 4.59 -9.13 15.16
CA ARG A 175 5.85 -9.42 14.49
C ARG A 175 5.75 -9.06 13.01
N VAL A 176 6.89 -8.76 12.43
CA VAL A 176 7.12 -8.79 10.97
C VAL A 176 7.45 -10.24 10.59
N ARG A 177 6.92 -10.70 9.46
CA ARG A 177 7.13 -12.04 8.93
C ARG A 177 7.49 -11.97 7.46
N VAL A 178 8.44 -12.80 7.07
CA VAL A 178 8.94 -12.92 5.70
C VAL A 178 8.76 -14.36 5.26
N TYR A 179 8.28 -14.54 4.05
CA TYR A 179 8.03 -15.84 3.43
C TYR A 179 8.63 -15.85 2.04
N SER A 180 9.35 -16.93 1.71
CA SER A 180 10.12 -16.99 0.47
C SER A 180 9.76 -18.27 -0.27
N TRP A 181 9.91 -18.22 -1.58
CA TRP A 181 9.63 -19.34 -2.45
C TRP A 181 10.72 -20.41 -2.32
N THR A 182 10.33 -21.66 -2.08
CA THR A 182 11.29 -22.78 -1.95
C THR A 182 11.46 -23.60 -3.23
N GLY A 183 10.95 -23.11 -4.37
CA GLY A 183 10.83 -23.86 -5.61
C GLY A 183 9.64 -24.82 -5.68
N SER A 184 8.79 -24.87 -4.63
CA SER A 184 7.57 -25.70 -4.62
C SER A 184 6.47 -25.24 -3.67
N ALA A 185 6.82 -24.43 -2.66
CA ALA A 185 5.89 -23.80 -1.74
C ALA A 185 6.53 -22.56 -1.10
N PHE A 186 5.70 -21.65 -0.62
CA PHE A 186 6.14 -20.58 0.26
C PHE A 186 6.36 -21.09 1.68
N ALA A 187 7.48 -20.70 2.29
CA ALA A 187 7.82 -21.04 3.67
C ALA A 187 8.26 -19.81 4.44
N ALA A 188 7.99 -19.80 5.75
CA ALA A 188 8.47 -18.72 6.62
C ALA A 188 10.00 -18.77 6.69
N GLU A 189 10.60 -17.64 6.38
CA GLU A 189 12.04 -17.45 6.26
C GLU A 189 12.53 -16.62 7.46
N TYR A 190 11.85 -15.51 7.74
CA TYR A 190 12.08 -14.69 8.93
C TYR A 190 10.84 -14.42 9.79
N THR A 191 11.07 -14.23 11.08
CA THR A 191 10.08 -13.71 12.03
C THR A 191 10.79 -12.81 13.04
N SER A 192 10.38 -11.55 13.12
CA SER A 192 10.98 -10.58 14.04
C SER A 192 10.80 -10.98 15.49
N VAL A 193 11.53 -10.30 16.39
CA VAL A 193 11.17 -10.31 17.82
C VAL A 193 9.75 -9.80 18.03
N ASP A 194 9.16 -10.17 19.16
CA ASP A 194 7.87 -9.62 19.57
C ASP A 194 8.02 -8.12 19.81
N MET A 195 7.29 -7.32 19.04
CA MET A 195 7.35 -5.87 19.08
C MET A 195 6.37 -5.27 20.12
N GLY A 196 5.53 -6.11 20.74
CA GLY A 196 4.75 -5.81 21.93
C GLY A 196 3.43 -5.06 21.72
N GLU A 197 3.13 -4.60 20.50
CA GLU A 197 1.90 -3.88 20.15
C GLU A 197 1.50 -4.15 18.69
N PRO A 198 0.21 -4.00 18.32
CA PRO A 198 -0.25 -4.24 16.96
C PRO A 198 0.47 -3.37 15.92
N LEU A 199 0.89 -3.99 14.82
CA LEU A 199 1.42 -3.30 13.64
C LEU A 199 0.26 -2.83 12.75
N TYR A 200 0.35 -1.60 12.26
CA TYR A 200 -0.73 -0.96 11.49
C TYR A 200 -0.40 -0.76 10.02
N GLY A 201 0.87 -0.57 9.71
CA GLY A 201 1.36 -0.18 8.39
C GLY A 201 2.86 -0.36 8.31
N PHE A 202 3.38 -0.44 7.09
CA PHE A 202 4.79 -0.32 6.80
C PHE A 202 5.00 0.26 5.41
N ALA A 203 6.12 0.94 5.25
CA ALA A 203 6.65 1.40 3.98
C ALA A 203 8.06 0.82 3.82
N MET A 204 8.52 0.70 2.58
CA MET A 204 9.86 0.21 2.28
C MET A 204 10.52 1.08 1.22
N ALA A 205 11.77 1.47 1.48
CA ALA A 205 12.64 2.24 0.59
C ALA A 205 14.09 2.11 1.10
N ASP A 206 15.07 2.51 0.29
CA ASP A 206 16.46 2.69 0.71
C ASP A 206 16.58 3.95 1.55
N MET A 207 16.25 3.82 2.84
CA MET A 207 16.04 4.97 3.72
C MET A 207 17.36 5.60 4.13
N ASP A 208 18.44 4.83 4.18
CA ASP A 208 19.76 5.31 4.59
C ASP A 208 20.77 5.49 3.44
N GLY A 209 20.36 5.19 2.20
CA GLY A 209 21.12 5.42 0.98
C GLY A 209 22.25 4.41 0.76
N ASP A 210 22.19 3.24 1.38
CA ASP A 210 23.20 2.19 1.25
C ASP A 210 22.94 1.23 0.07
N GLY A 211 21.78 1.35 -0.58
CA GLY A 211 21.33 0.56 -1.71
C GLY A 211 20.52 -0.68 -1.32
N GLY A 212 20.36 -0.97 -0.03
CA GLY A 212 19.44 -1.97 0.50
C GLY A 212 18.07 -1.37 0.80
N LEU A 213 17.05 -2.22 0.96
CA LEU A 213 15.72 -1.75 1.37
C LEU A 213 15.58 -1.81 2.90
N GLU A 214 15.15 -0.69 3.48
CA GLU A 214 14.63 -0.63 4.83
C GLU A 214 13.13 -0.80 4.84
N MET A 215 12.62 -1.43 5.89
CA MET A 215 11.21 -1.42 6.24
C MET A 215 11.00 -0.52 7.45
N VAL A 216 10.20 0.53 7.29
CA VAL A 216 9.67 1.30 8.42
C VAL A 216 8.29 0.78 8.75
N VAL A 217 8.08 0.36 10.00
CA VAL A 217 6.81 -0.20 10.49
C VAL A 217 6.25 0.65 11.62
N SER A 218 4.94 0.92 11.58
CA SER A 218 4.24 1.67 12.62
C SER A 218 3.46 0.81 13.59
N MET A 219 3.47 1.27 14.84
CA MET A 219 2.72 0.70 15.95
C MET A 219 1.86 1.75 16.64
N GLU A 220 0.73 1.31 17.18
CA GLU A 220 0.00 2.11 18.18
C GLU A 220 0.49 1.72 19.58
N ASN A 221 1.10 2.66 20.31
CA ASN A 221 1.40 2.43 21.74
C ASN A 221 0.13 2.68 22.58
N TYR A 222 -0.84 1.77 22.45
CA TYR A 222 -2.17 1.92 23.05
C TYR A 222 -2.12 2.00 24.59
N TYR A 223 -1.14 1.36 25.23
CA TYR A 223 -1.14 1.17 26.68
C TYR A 223 -0.15 2.06 27.46
N ALA A 224 0.90 2.63 26.85
CA ALA A 224 1.88 3.44 27.59
C ALA A 224 1.66 4.96 27.48
N SER A 225 1.44 5.50 26.27
CA SER A 225 1.38 6.96 26.06
C SER A 225 0.40 7.45 24.99
N TYR A 226 -0.28 6.55 24.26
CA TYR A 226 -1.07 6.89 23.06
C TYR A 226 -0.27 7.58 21.95
N GLN A 227 1.06 7.44 21.96
CA GLN A 227 1.93 7.92 20.88
C GLN A 227 2.20 6.78 19.91
N GLY A 228 2.24 7.06 18.62
CA GLY A 228 2.80 6.10 17.68
C GLY A 228 4.28 5.88 17.94
N VAL A 229 4.76 4.69 17.62
CA VAL A 229 6.19 4.37 17.60
C VAL A 229 6.49 3.73 16.25
N MET A 230 7.61 4.12 15.66
CA MET A 230 8.13 3.53 14.44
C MET A 230 9.40 2.73 14.73
N TYR A 231 9.56 1.63 14.00
CA TYR A 231 10.77 0.83 13.99
C TYR A 231 11.25 0.71 12.56
N MET A 232 12.56 0.69 12.39
CA MET A 232 13.19 0.45 11.10
C MET A 232 13.91 -0.89 11.15
N LEU A 233 13.66 -1.71 10.14
CA LEU A 233 14.27 -3.00 9.92
C LEU A 233 15.05 -2.94 8.62
N THR A 234 16.20 -3.62 8.55
CA THR A 234 16.97 -3.77 7.32
C THR A 234 17.37 -5.23 7.13
N SER A 235 17.63 -5.62 5.89
CA SER A 235 18.37 -6.84 5.60
C SER A 235 19.86 -6.65 5.91
N THR A 236 20.48 -7.67 6.47
CA THR A 236 21.91 -7.73 6.80
C THR A 236 22.64 -8.80 5.99
N GLY A 237 21.94 -9.34 4.98
CA GLY A 237 22.35 -10.43 4.11
C GLY A 237 21.18 -11.39 3.86
N PRO A 238 21.38 -12.39 2.98
CA PRO A 238 20.31 -13.32 2.61
C PRO A 238 19.69 -13.99 3.83
N ASP A 239 18.37 -13.95 3.92
CA ASP A 239 17.53 -14.41 5.02
C ASP A 239 17.84 -13.82 6.42
N GLN A 240 18.51 -12.65 6.51
CA GLN A 240 18.96 -12.08 7.79
C GLN A 240 18.48 -10.65 8.00
N TYR A 241 17.54 -10.44 8.92
CA TYR A 241 16.99 -9.10 9.18
C TYR A 241 17.22 -8.61 10.61
N SER A 242 17.44 -7.31 10.75
CA SER A 242 17.67 -6.68 12.05
C SER A 242 16.85 -5.40 12.23
N ILE A 243 16.34 -5.20 13.45
CA ILE A 243 15.82 -3.90 13.88
C ILE A 243 17.02 -3.07 14.31
N TYR A 244 17.28 -1.95 13.64
CA TYR A 244 18.43 -1.11 13.94
C TYR A 244 18.06 0.29 14.43
N TRP A 245 16.83 0.73 14.19
CA TRP A 245 16.31 2.00 14.70
C TRP A 245 14.92 1.88 15.33
N ARG A 246 14.67 2.76 16.29
CA ARG A 246 13.38 3.00 16.93
C ARG A 246 13.24 4.47 17.27
N GLY A 247 12.15 5.09 16.83
CA GLY A 247 11.82 6.47 17.16
C GLY A 247 10.46 6.89 16.63
N GLY A 248 10.28 8.19 16.41
CA GLY A 248 8.99 8.78 16.01
C GLY A 248 8.01 8.90 17.18
N PHE A 249 7.54 10.12 17.43
CA PHE A 249 6.35 10.38 18.25
C PHE A 249 5.31 11.05 17.38
N ALA A 250 5.00 10.46 16.24
CA ALA A 250 3.77 10.80 15.54
C ALA A 250 2.58 10.54 16.47
N GLY A 251 1.49 11.26 16.27
CA GLY A 251 0.32 11.25 17.15
C GLY A 251 -0.34 9.87 17.32
N ARG A 252 -1.62 9.85 17.67
CA ARG A 252 -2.33 8.57 17.75
C ARG A 252 -2.68 8.06 16.35
N TYR A 253 -2.62 6.74 16.15
CA TYR A 253 -2.95 6.06 14.88
C TYR A 253 -2.03 6.43 13.71
N VAL A 254 -0.76 6.04 13.84
CA VAL A 254 0.25 6.19 12.79
C VAL A 254 0.03 5.11 11.75
N TYR A 255 -0.42 5.50 10.58
CA TYR A 255 -0.47 4.64 9.41
C TYR A 255 0.63 5.10 8.46
N LEU A 256 1.53 4.17 8.11
CA LEU A 256 2.57 4.39 7.12
C LEU A 256 2.03 4.03 5.75
N TYR A 257 2.43 4.82 4.76
CA TYR A 257 1.81 4.73 3.45
C TYR A 257 2.78 4.63 2.29
N ASP A 258 3.85 5.41 2.33
CA ASP A 258 4.82 5.46 1.24
C ASP A 258 6.14 6.09 1.68
N ALA A 259 7.20 5.83 0.91
CA ALA A 259 8.50 6.47 1.11
C ALA A 259 9.19 6.76 -0.24
N ALA A 260 9.71 7.97 -0.41
CA ALA A 260 10.42 8.43 -1.61
C ALA A 260 11.24 9.71 -1.32
N ASP A 261 12.19 10.04 -2.20
CA ASP A 261 12.88 11.35 -2.25
C ASP A 261 11.89 12.39 -2.78
N TRP A 262 11.08 12.94 -1.87
CA TRP A 262 10.00 13.86 -2.20
C TRP A 262 10.54 15.20 -2.67
N ASP A 263 11.56 15.74 -2.00
CA ASP A 263 12.09 17.07 -2.31
C ASP A 263 13.39 17.09 -3.15
N GLY A 264 13.84 15.91 -3.59
CA GLY A 264 14.91 15.76 -4.58
C GLY A 264 16.31 16.01 -4.00
N ASP A 265 16.47 15.95 -2.68
CA ASP A 265 17.73 16.18 -2.00
C ASP A 265 18.61 14.92 -1.89
N GLY A 266 18.05 13.75 -2.23
CA GLY A 266 18.70 12.45 -2.22
C GLY A 266 18.52 11.67 -0.93
N LEU A 267 17.74 12.16 0.03
CA LEU A 267 17.28 11.45 1.22
C LEU A 267 15.83 10.99 1.01
N MET A 268 15.41 9.97 1.75
CA MET A 268 14.03 9.47 1.65
C MET A 268 13.13 10.10 2.70
N GLU A 269 11.98 10.60 2.25
CA GLU A 269 10.87 11.01 3.09
C GLU A 269 9.90 9.86 3.25
N LEU A 270 9.38 9.70 4.45
CA LEU A 270 8.33 8.76 4.81
C LEU A 270 7.01 9.52 4.99
N ALA A 271 6.02 9.21 4.17
CA ALA A 271 4.66 9.74 4.31
C ALA A 271 3.88 9.00 5.41
N VAL A 272 3.40 9.77 6.38
CA VAL A 272 2.68 9.29 7.55
C VAL A 272 1.34 10.02 7.69
N GLY A 273 0.25 9.26 7.83
CA GLY A 273 -1.03 9.83 8.26
C GLY A 273 -1.15 9.84 9.77
N SER A 274 -1.58 10.98 10.32
CA SER A 274 -1.90 11.11 11.74
C SER A 274 -3.37 11.49 11.94
N TYR A 275 -4.06 10.73 12.79
CA TYR A 275 -5.48 10.95 13.11
C TYR A 275 -5.68 11.91 14.30
N ASP A 276 -4.64 12.25 15.08
CA ASP A 276 -4.79 13.19 16.20
C ASP A 276 -3.42 13.77 16.62
N PHE A 277 -3.15 15.04 16.29
CA PHE A 277 -2.03 15.77 16.88
C PHE A 277 -2.38 16.13 18.33
N GLN A 278 -1.65 15.59 19.30
CA GLN A 278 -1.97 15.76 20.74
C GLN A 278 -1.73 17.19 21.29
N THR A 279 -1.36 18.15 20.45
CA THR A 279 -1.32 19.58 20.81
C THR A 279 -2.23 20.38 19.89
N PHE A 280 -3.13 21.16 20.49
CA PHE A 280 -4.09 22.00 19.77
C PHE A 280 -3.47 22.75 18.57
N PRO A 281 -4.17 22.81 17.42
CA PRO A 281 -5.54 22.31 17.19
C PRO A 281 -5.61 20.78 16.96
N ARG A 282 -6.72 20.18 17.39
CA ARG A 282 -7.09 18.80 17.01
C ARG A 282 -7.47 18.81 15.53
N GLY A 283 -6.92 17.90 14.74
CA GLY A 283 -7.16 17.84 13.31
C GLY A 283 -6.46 16.65 12.67
N THR A 284 -6.72 16.44 11.39
CA THR A 284 -6.02 15.45 10.56
C THR A 284 -4.94 16.14 9.74
N PHE A 285 -3.76 15.53 9.69
CA PHE A 285 -2.60 16.06 8.99
C PHE A 285 -1.85 14.94 8.25
N ALA A 286 -1.30 15.27 7.09
CA ALA A 286 -0.21 14.52 6.51
C ALA A 286 1.10 15.02 7.12
N VAL A 287 2.00 14.09 7.42
CA VAL A 287 3.32 14.37 7.99
C VAL A 287 4.35 13.61 7.20
N THR A 288 5.44 14.25 6.81
CA THR A 288 6.62 13.58 6.27
C THR A 288 7.72 13.53 7.31
N TYR A 289 8.48 12.43 7.29
CA TYR A 289 9.69 12.29 8.08
C TYR A 289 10.86 11.99 7.15
N GLU A 290 11.93 12.76 7.23
CA GLU A 290 13.15 12.56 6.46
C GLU A 290 14.19 11.81 7.30
N TRP A 291 15.00 10.98 6.67
CA TRP A 291 16.15 10.35 7.32
C TRP A 291 17.31 11.32 7.47
N ASP A 292 17.70 11.61 8.71
CA ASP A 292 18.91 12.39 9.01
C ASP A 292 20.13 11.44 9.15
N PRO A 293 21.07 11.41 8.18
CA PRO A 293 22.24 10.54 8.23
C PRO A 293 23.26 10.96 9.29
N ASP A 294 23.27 12.22 9.73
CA ASP A 294 24.18 12.69 10.78
C ASP A 294 23.76 12.17 12.15
N THR A 295 22.46 12.05 12.40
CA THR A 295 21.93 11.54 13.67
C THR A 295 21.47 10.09 13.61
N THR A 296 21.37 9.49 12.42
CA THR A 296 20.80 8.16 12.16
C THR A 296 19.38 8.06 12.71
N THR A 297 18.55 9.07 12.44
CA THR A 297 17.17 9.12 12.91
C THR A 297 16.22 9.69 11.88
N LEU A 298 14.96 9.24 11.89
CA LEU A 298 13.88 9.92 11.20
C LEU A 298 13.47 11.18 11.97
N VAL A 299 13.47 12.33 11.29
CA VAL A 299 13.12 13.65 11.81
C VAL A 299 11.85 14.12 11.12
N GLU A 300 10.95 14.80 11.85
CA GLU A 300 9.78 15.44 11.24
C GLU A 300 10.26 16.51 10.26
N ASP A 301 9.95 16.32 8.99
CA ASP A 301 10.35 17.20 7.88
C ASP A 301 9.24 18.23 7.63
N TRP A 302 8.03 17.78 7.34
CA TRP A 302 6.90 18.65 7.07
C TRP A 302 5.57 18.17 7.66
N VAL A 303 4.67 19.12 7.94
CA VAL A 303 3.31 18.88 8.42
C VAL A 303 2.34 19.73 7.59
N SER A 304 1.32 19.10 7.02
CA SER A 304 0.29 19.79 6.24
C SER A 304 -0.52 20.79 7.07
N HIS A 305 -1.30 21.64 6.40
CA HIS A 305 -2.43 22.27 7.09
C HIS A 305 -3.47 21.21 7.50
N GLU A 306 -4.41 21.57 8.39
CA GLU A 306 -5.49 20.65 8.78
C GLU A 306 -6.33 20.27 7.55
N LEU A 307 -6.47 18.98 7.31
CA LEU A 307 -7.26 18.43 6.22
C LEU A 307 -8.74 18.34 6.61
N PRO A 308 -9.67 18.72 5.72
CA PRO A 308 -11.11 18.58 5.97
C PRO A 308 -11.54 17.11 6.12
N TYR A 309 -12.57 16.89 6.94
CA TYR A 309 -13.31 15.62 7.08
C TYR A 309 -12.58 14.42 7.69
N GLY A 310 -11.32 14.55 8.12
CA GLY A 310 -10.57 13.45 8.73
C GLY A 310 -9.87 12.56 7.71
N TYR A 311 -8.93 11.72 8.17
CA TYR A 311 -8.10 10.87 7.31
C TYR A 311 -8.65 9.46 7.16
N SER A 312 -8.81 9.00 5.93
CA SER A 312 -9.06 7.59 5.66
C SER A 312 -8.54 7.23 4.28
N GLY A 313 -7.27 6.85 4.20
CA GLY A 313 -6.69 6.26 3.01
C GLY A 313 -5.20 6.08 3.18
N ARG A 314 -4.47 5.84 2.09
CA ARG A 314 -3.02 5.80 2.10
C ARG A 314 -2.50 6.99 1.30
N ALA A 315 -1.51 7.70 1.84
CA ALA A 315 -0.82 8.74 1.08
C ALA A 315 0.16 8.10 0.09
N ARG A 316 0.53 8.81 -0.98
CA ARG A 316 1.53 8.34 -1.95
C ARG A 316 2.37 9.49 -2.46
N PHE A 317 3.63 9.20 -2.78
CA PHE A 317 4.47 10.11 -3.55
C PHE A 317 4.39 9.70 -5.02
N LEU A 318 3.85 10.57 -5.87
CA LEU A 318 3.56 10.29 -7.28
C LEU A 318 3.97 11.51 -8.10
N ASP A 319 4.64 11.31 -9.24
CA ASP A 319 4.83 12.36 -10.24
C ASP A 319 3.51 12.54 -11.00
N LEU A 320 2.74 13.56 -10.64
CA LEU A 320 1.38 13.78 -11.14
C LEU A 320 1.32 14.61 -12.42
N ASP A 321 2.39 15.30 -12.81
CA ASP A 321 2.37 16.12 -14.02
C ASP A 321 3.50 15.79 -15.01
N GLY A 322 4.25 14.72 -14.72
CA GLY A 322 5.29 14.17 -15.56
C GLY A 322 6.53 15.06 -15.63
N ASP A 323 6.70 15.98 -14.67
CA ASP A 323 7.85 16.88 -14.63
C ASP A 323 9.08 16.25 -13.94
N GLY A 324 8.88 15.13 -13.26
CA GLY A 324 9.90 14.34 -12.58
C GLY A 324 10.06 14.66 -11.09
N ASP A 325 9.37 15.68 -10.58
CA ASP A 325 9.26 15.95 -9.15
C ASP A 325 8.03 15.17 -8.60
N LEU A 326 8.10 14.71 -7.34
CA LEU A 326 7.03 13.92 -6.75
C LEU A 326 6.03 14.82 -6.01
N GLU A 327 4.73 14.62 -6.22
CA GLU A 327 3.67 15.16 -5.37
C GLU A 327 3.28 14.17 -4.28
N LEU A 328 2.97 14.71 -3.10
CA LEU A 328 2.34 13.93 -2.04
C LEU A 328 0.82 13.96 -2.19
N VAL A 329 0.22 12.84 -2.63
CA VAL A 329 -1.23 12.65 -2.75
C VAL A 329 -1.82 12.06 -1.47
N VAL A 330 -2.89 12.67 -0.99
CA VAL A 330 -3.43 12.47 0.35
C VAL A 330 -4.97 12.38 0.32
N PRO A 331 -5.58 11.20 0.53
CA PRO A 331 -7.04 11.02 0.58
C PRO A 331 -7.70 11.40 1.91
N ASN A 332 -8.91 11.98 1.88
CA ASN A 332 -9.72 12.18 3.09
C ASN A 332 -10.92 11.22 3.20
N GLU A 333 -11.59 11.22 4.36
CA GLU A 333 -12.85 10.46 4.56
C GLU A 333 -14.01 10.94 3.67
N GLY A 334 -13.93 12.16 3.17
CA GLY A 334 -14.99 12.85 2.46
C GLY A 334 -14.98 12.70 0.95
N GLY A 335 -14.23 11.75 0.36
CA GLY A 335 -14.28 11.55 -1.08
C GLY A 335 -13.23 12.31 -1.90
N ILE A 336 -12.32 13.06 -1.27
CA ILE A 336 -11.41 14.00 -1.94
C ILE A 336 -9.94 13.60 -1.76
N LEU A 337 -9.17 13.71 -2.84
CA LEU A 337 -7.71 13.65 -2.85
C LEU A 337 -7.14 15.06 -2.87
N TYR A 338 -6.06 15.28 -2.14
CA TYR A 338 -5.27 16.51 -2.13
C TYR A 338 -3.85 16.17 -2.56
N ALA A 339 -3.25 16.99 -3.43
CA ALA A 339 -1.83 16.88 -3.73
C ALA A 339 -1.07 18.11 -3.24
N PHE A 340 0.13 17.85 -2.74
CA PHE A 340 1.07 18.82 -2.18
C PHE A 340 2.37 18.79 -2.97
N SER A 341 2.84 19.98 -3.37
CA SER A 341 4.13 20.13 -4.06
C SER A 341 5.30 19.97 -3.08
N PRO A 342 6.44 19.43 -3.54
CA PRO A 342 7.66 19.36 -2.73
C PRO A 342 8.32 20.73 -2.50
N ASP A 343 8.20 21.66 -3.46
CA ASP A 343 8.86 22.97 -3.43
C ASP A 343 8.18 23.95 -2.46
N ASP A 344 6.89 24.20 -2.70
CA ASP A 344 6.14 25.21 -1.96
C ASP A 344 5.50 24.61 -0.70
N ARG A 345 5.50 23.27 -0.58
CA ARG A 345 4.90 22.50 0.52
C ARG A 345 3.45 22.92 0.81
N ASP A 346 2.78 23.37 -0.25
CA ASP A 346 1.43 23.92 -0.25
C ASP A 346 0.52 23.06 -1.13
N TRP A 347 -0.78 23.15 -0.85
CA TRP A 347 -1.80 22.47 -1.62
C TRP A 347 -1.88 23.07 -3.04
N ILE A 348 -1.59 22.24 -4.05
CA ILE A 348 -1.58 22.65 -5.46
C ILE A 348 -2.86 22.26 -6.21
N MET A 349 -3.49 21.13 -5.86
CA MET A 349 -4.66 20.60 -6.58
C MET A 349 -5.48 19.61 -5.73
N SER A 350 -6.73 19.40 -6.11
CA SER A 350 -7.59 18.39 -5.48
C SER A 350 -8.53 17.76 -6.48
N SER A 351 -8.87 16.50 -6.25
CA SER A 351 -9.90 15.82 -7.03
C SER A 351 -11.29 16.44 -6.81
N GLY A 352 -12.24 16.09 -7.67
CA GLY A 352 -13.66 16.20 -7.34
C GLY A 352 -14.02 15.31 -6.13
N ASP A 353 -15.15 15.61 -5.49
CA ASP A 353 -15.75 14.76 -4.45
C ASP A 353 -16.30 13.47 -5.08
N MET A 354 -15.73 12.33 -4.70
CA MET A 354 -16.08 10.99 -5.17
C MET A 354 -17.14 10.28 -4.32
N GLY A 355 -17.68 10.92 -3.28
CA GLY A 355 -18.96 10.55 -2.65
C GLY A 355 -18.97 10.05 -1.21
#